data_AF-A0A672L556-F1
#
_entry.id   AF-A0A672L556-F1
#
_cell.length_a   1.000
_cell.length_b   1.000
_cell.length_c   1.000
_cell.angle_alpha   90.00
_cell.angle_beta   90.00
_cell.angle_gamma   90.00
#
_symmetry.space_group_name_H-M   'P 1'
#
loop_
_entity.id
_entity.type
_entity.pdbx_description
1 polymer ?
#
loop_
_entity_poly.entity_id
_entity_poly.type
_entity_poly.pdbx_seq_one_letter_code
_entity_poly.pdbx_strand_id
1 'polypeptide(L)'
;MTSLTQRSSGLVQRRTEASRSAAAAEKEKSPGEDEDESRRGEEEDDDKGDAKETRLTLMEEVLLLGLKDREGYTSFWNDCISSGLRGCMLIELALRGRLQLEASGMRRKSLLNRKVICKSDAPTGDMLLDEALKHVKETQPPETVQSWVELLSGETWNPLKLHYQLRNVRERLAKNLVEKGVLTTEKQNFLLFDMTTHPLTNNTIKQRLVRKVQESVLEKWVNDPQRMDKRLLALLFLAHSSDVLENAFCPLLDDQYDLAMKRVRMLLDLEPEAEAAKSGANELLWAVVAAFTK
;
A
#
# COMPACT_ATOMS: atom_id res chain seq x y z
N MET A 1 -73.02 -24.62 -48.35
CA MET A 1 -72.46 -24.82 -49.71
C MET A 1 -71.36 -23.78 -49.91
N THR A 2 -70.16 -24.23 -50.35
CA THR A 2 -69.02 -23.49 -50.97
C THR A 2 -68.34 -22.34 -50.17
N SER A 3 -67.12 -22.49 -49.60
CA SER A 3 -65.75 -22.58 -50.20
C SER A 3 -65.12 -21.19 -50.48
N LEU A 4 -63.85 -20.77 -50.22
CA LEU A 4 -62.63 -21.26 -49.53
C LEU A 4 -61.60 -20.07 -49.43
N THR A 5 -60.74 -20.06 -48.39
CA THR A 5 -59.30 -19.65 -48.27
C THR A 5 -58.71 -18.23 -48.55
N GLN A 6 -58.23 -17.58 -47.46
CA GLN A 6 -56.84 -17.22 -47.05
C GLN A 6 -55.74 -16.75 -48.06
N ARG A 7 -55.12 -15.55 -47.84
CA ARG A 7 -53.69 -15.30 -47.46
C ARG A 7 -53.12 -13.88 -47.75
N SER A 8 -52.53 -13.31 -46.69
CA SER A 8 -51.35 -12.42 -46.48
C SER A 8 -50.55 -11.74 -47.62
N SER A 9 -50.06 -10.52 -47.30
CA SER A 9 -48.76 -9.87 -47.62
C SER A 9 -48.98 -8.42 -48.13
N GLY A 10 -48.42 -7.32 -47.59
CA GLY A 10 -47.18 -7.13 -46.85
C GLY A 10 -46.12 -6.43 -47.73
N LEU A 11 -46.30 -5.14 -48.06
CA LEU A 11 -45.32 -4.35 -48.84
C LEU A 11 -44.57 -3.37 -47.92
N VAL A 12 -43.26 -3.59 -47.84
CA VAL A 12 -42.29 -3.03 -46.91
C VAL A 12 -41.77 -1.67 -47.42
N GLN A 13 -41.86 -0.62 -46.61
CA GLN A 13 -41.10 0.63 -46.78
C GLN A 13 -39.82 0.58 -45.93
N ARG A 14 -38.65 0.67 -46.60
CA ARG A 14 -37.33 0.80 -45.95
C ARG A 14 -37.21 2.17 -45.26
N ARG A 15 -37.02 2.17 -43.93
CA ARG A 15 -36.53 3.34 -43.17
C ARG A 15 -35.05 3.16 -42.82
N THR A 16 -34.26 4.21 -43.04
CA THR A 16 -32.82 4.28 -42.83
C THR A 16 -32.44 4.67 -41.39
N GLU A 17 -31.22 4.34 -41.00
CA GLU A 17 -30.67 4.33 -39.63
C GLU A 17 -30.64 5.68 -38.90
N ALA A 18 -30.83 6.80 -39.59
CA ALA A 18 -30.92 8.13 -38.95
C ALA A 18 -32.18 8.33 -38.09
N SER A 19 -33.21 7.49 -38.24
CA SER A 19 -34.49 7.61 -37.53
C SER A 19 -34.60 6.78 -36.24
N ARG A 20 -33.59 5.95 -35.91
CA ARG A 20 -33.57 5.15 -34.67
C ARG A 20 -32.94 5.89 -33.49
N SER A 21 -32.03 6.82 -33.74
CA SER A 21 -31.21 7.42 -32.68
C SER A 21 -31.86 8.61 -31.94
N ALA A 22 -33.02 9.10 -32.41
CA ALA A 22 -33.72 10.23 -31.80
C ALA A 22 -34.93 9.81 -30.93
N ALA A 23 -35.39 8.56 -31.00
CA ALA A 23 -36.59 8.09 -30.30
C ALA A 23 -36.31 7.36 -28.97
N ALA A 24 -35.04 7.14 -28.63
CA ALA A 24 -34.63 6.43 -27.40
C ALA A 24 -34.33 7.36 -26.22
N ALA A 25 -34.44 8.68 -26.39
CA ALA A 25 -34.05 9.68 -25.38
C ALA A 25 -35.21 10.27 -24.57
N GLU A 26 -36.48 9.92 -24.84
CA GLU A 26 -37.62 10.51 -24.13
C GLU A 26 -38.72 9.47 -23.83
N LYS A 27 -38.57 8.79 -22.69
CA LYS A 27 -39.56 8.09 -21.83
C LYS A 27 -38.76 7.05 -21.07
N GLU A 28 -38.63 7.08 -19.75
CA GLU A 28 -39.73 7.00 -18.80
C GLU A 28 -39.34 7.60 -17.44
N LYS A 29 -40.33 8.14 -16.71
CA LYS A 29 -40.21 8.49 -15.30
C LYS A 29 -41.49 8.04 -14.56
N SER A 30 -41.29 7.27 -13.48
CA SER A 30 -42.12 7.02 -12.27
C SER A 30 -43.26 5.98 -12.29
N PRO A 31 -43.74 5.45 -11.13
CA PRO A 31 -43.04 5.04 -9.87
C PRO A 31 -43.55 3.70 -9.24
N GLY A 32 -42.83 3.14 -8.23
CA GLY A 32 -43.40 2.24 -7.18
C GLY A 32 -42.61 0.94 -6.84
N GLU A 33 -42.09 0.85 -5.60
CA GLU A 33 -41.99 -0.28 -4.61
C GLU A 33 -41.73 -1.74 -5.13
N ASP A 34 -40.79 -2.57 -4.66
CA ASP A 34 -40.26 -2.85 -3.31
C ASP A 34 -38.92 -3.65 -3.34
N GLU A 35 -38.16 -3.50 -2.25
CA GLU A 35 -37.23 -4.42 -1.55
C GLU A 35 -36.10 -5.24 -2.25
N ASP A 36 -34.88 -5.01 -1.71
CA ASP A 36 -33.77 -5.96 -1.48
C ASP A 36 -32.99 -6.55 -2.68
N GLU A 37 -31.84 -5.95 -3.00
CA GLU A 37 -30.55 -6.67 -3.03
C GLU A 37 -29.39 -5.78 -3.51
N SER A 38 -28.21 -6.03 -2.93
CA SER A 38 -26.88 -5.66 -3.39
C SER A 38 -26.40 -4.21 -3.17
N ARG A 39 -25.99 -3.96 -1.93
CA ARG A 39 -24.82 -3.11 -1.62
C ARG A 39 -23.60 -3.61 -2.40
N ARG A 40 -23.41 -3.13 -3.63
CA ARG A 40 -22.09 -3.03 -4.25
C ARG A 40 -21.71 -1.56 -4.24
N GLY A 41 -21.17 -1.14 -3.10
CA GLY A 41 -20.31 0.03 -3.08
C GLY A 41 -19.11 -0.32 -3.94
N GLU A 42 -19.11 0.17 -5.17
CA GLU A 42 -17.90 0.30 -5.95
C GLU A 42 -17.00 1.21 -5.12
N GLU A 43 -15.99 0.63 -4.48
CA GLU A 43 -14.83 1.37 -4.00
C GLU A 43 -14.18 1.95 -5.25
N GLU A 44 -14.63 3.15 -5.63
CA GLU A 44 -13.95 3.97 -6.62
C GLU A 44 -12.53 4.18 -6.11
N ASP A 45 -11.62 3.49 -6.81
CA ASP A 45 -10.18 3.60 -6.70
C ASP A 45 -9.80 5.08 -6.86
N ASP A 46 -9.60 5.76 -5.73
CA ASP A 46 -9.20 7.17 -5.65
C ASP A 46 -7.71 7.36 -6.05
N ASP A 47 -7.22 6.53 -6.97
CA ASP A 47 -5.88 6.53 -7.58
C ASP A 47 -5.93 7.13 -9.00
N LYS A 48 -6.87 8.07 -9.24
CA LYS A 48 -6.85 8.97 -10.41
C LYS A 48 -6.04 10.26 -10.15
N GLY A 49 -5.15 10.22 -9.17
CA GLY A 49 -4.15 11.25 -8.91
C GLY A 49 -2.85 10.98 -9.67
N ASP A 50 -2.77 11.48 -10.90
CA ASP A 50 -1.55 11.68 -11.68
C ASP A 50 -0.88 10.42 -12.28
N ALA A 51 -1.44 9.90 -13.38
CA ALA A 51 -0.86 8.84 -14.23
C ALA A 51 0.53 9.18 -14.84
N LYS A 52 1.11 10.34 -14.48
CA LYS A 52 2.40 10.82 -14.94
C LYS A 52 3.48 10.81 -13.84
N GLU A 53 3.12 10.48 -12.60
CA GLU A 53 4.06 10.48 -11.47
C GLU A 53 4.69 9.11 -11.20
N THR A 54 5.99 9.13 -10.86
CA THR A 54 6.74 7.94 -10.47
C THR A 54 6.16 7.37 -9.17
N ARG A 55 5.45 6.24 -9.25
CA ARG A 55 4.87 5.56 -8.10
C ARG A 55 5.92 4.79 -7.30
N LEU A 56 6.11 5.19 -6.04
CA LEU A 56 6.99 4.53 -5.10
C LEU A 56 6.22 3.55 -4.20
N THR A 57 6.87 2.46 -3.79
CA THR A 57 6.37 1.54 -2.75
C THR A 57 6.67 2.08 -1.35
N LEU A 58 6.01 1.57 -0.31
CA LEU A 58 6.27 2.01 1.07
C LEU A 58 7.72 1.73 1.45
N MET A 59 8.27 0.59 0.99
CA MET A 59 9.68 0.23 1.20
C MET A 59 10.62 1.29 0.61
N GLU A 60 10.33 1.75 -0.60
CA GLU A 60 11.12 2.77 -1.29
C GLU A 60 11.00 4.14 -0.62
N GLU A 61 9.81 4.54 -0.18
CA GLU A 61 9.60 5.79 0.53
C GLU A 61 10.34 5.80 1.88
N VAL A 62 10.23 4.74 2.67
CA VAL A 62 10.98 4.59 3.93
C VAL A 62 12.50 4.61 3.66
N LEU A 63 12.97 3.91 2.62
CA LEU A 63 14.38 3.92 2.25
C LEU A 63 14.87 5.32 1.88
N LEU A 64 14.09 6.09 1.10
CA LEU A 64 14.43 7.45 0.68
C LEU A 64 14.47 8.44 1.85
N LEU A 65 13.61 8.28 2.86
CA LEU A 65 13.67 9.09 4.09
C LEU A 65 14.96 8.84 4.88
N GLY A 66 15.51 7.63 4.83
CA GLY A 66 16.78 7.27 5.48
C GLY A 66 18.04 7.50 4.64
N LEU A 67 17.88 7.83 3.35
CA LEU A 67 18.99 7.96 2.40
C LEU A 67 19.73 9.30 2.59
N LYS A 68 21.07 9.28 2.59
CA LYS A 68 21.85 10.51 2.43
C LYS A 68 22.02 10.87 0.96
N ASP A 69 21.77 12.13 0.61
CA ASP A 69 21.63 12.56 -0.78
C ASP A 69 22.87 12.32 -1.64
N ARG A 70 24.06 12.62 -1.10
CA ARG A 70 25.33 12.56 -1.85
C ARG A 70 25.98 11.20 -1.81
N GLU A 71 25.91 10.53 -0.66
CA GLU A 71 26.58 9.25 -0.44
C GLU A 71 25.82 8.09 -1.09
N GLY A 72 24.53 8.25 -1.36
CA GLY A 72 23.74 7.23 -2.06
C GLY A 72 23.53 5.96 -1.25
N TYR A 73 23.71 6.05 0.06
CA TYR A 73 23.47 4.98 1.02
C TYR A 73 22.66 5.51 2.20
N THR A 74 21.90 4.63 2.83
CA THR A 74 21.23 4.93 4.10
C THR A 74 22.27 5.21 5.18
N SER A 75 22.04 6.25 5.98
CA SER A 75 22.96 6.69 7.03
C SER A 75 23.45 5.54 7.91
N PHE A 76 22.55 4.62 8.27
CA PHE A 76 22.86 3.33 8.89
C PHE A 76 21.79 2.31 8.47
N TRP A 77 22.21 1.19 7.87
CA TRP A 77 21.32 0.03 7.73
C TRP A 77 21.38 -0.76 9.03
N ASN A 78 20.27 -0.78 9.78
CA ASN A 78 20.16 -1.41 11.09
C ASN A 78 18.96 -2.38 11.15
N ASP A 79 18.76 -3.04 12.28
CA ASP A 79 17.67 -4.00 12.46
C ASP A 79 16.28 -3.34 12.43
N CYS A 80 16.17 -2.07 12.85
CA CYS A 80 14.92 -1.31 12.83
C CYS A 80 14.45 -1.04 11.40
N ILE A 81 15.30 -0.51 10.51
CA ILE A 81 14.94 -0.33 9.11
C ILE A 81 14.75 -1.67 8.39
N SER A 82 15.56 -2.68 8.71
CA SER A 82 15.41 -4.01 8.10
C SER A 82 14.04 -4.62 8.39
N SER A 83 13.61 -4.63 9.66
CA SER A 83 12.30 -5.13 10.09
C SER A 83 11.16 -4.22 9.60
N GLY A 84 11.32 -2.90 9.70
CA GLY A 84 10.35 -1.92 9.21
C GLY A 84 10.04 -2.07 7.71
N LEU A 85 11.04 -2.38 6.88
CA LEU A 85 10.83 -2.68 5.46
C LEU A 85 10.00 -3.95 5.23
N ARG A 86 10.08 -4.97 6.11
CA ARG A 86 9.20 -6.16 6.02
C ARG A 86 7.77 -5.80 6.43
N GLY A 87 7.61 -4.94 7.43
CA GLY A 87 6.33 -4.32 7.76
C GLY A 87 5.72 -3.58 6.57
N CYS A 88 6.53 -2.79 5.86
CA CYS A 88 6.14 -2.12 4.62
C CYS A 88 5.62 -3.11 3.57
N MET A 89 6.30 -4.23 3.35
CA MET A 89 5.88 -5.24 2.38
C MET A 89 4.51 -5.84 2.71
N LEU A 90 4.26 -6.18 3.98
CA LEU A 90 2.98 -6.73 4.42
C LEU A 90 1.84 -5.72 4.22
N ILE A 91 2.05 -4.45 4.61
CA ILE A 91 1.05 -3.40 4.42
C ILE A 91 0.83 -3.12 2.92
N GLU A 92 1.88 -3.00 2.14
CA GLU A 92 1.81 -2.74 0.69
C GLU A 92 1.01 -3.85 -0.02
N LEU A 93 1.23 -5.11 0.34
CA LEU A 93 0.44 -6.23 -0.17
C LEU A 93 -1.03 -6.19 0.29
N ALA A 94 -1.32 -5.75 1.52
CA ALA A 94 -2.69 -5.55 1.99
C ALA A 94 -3.41 -4.43 1.24
N LEU A 95 -2.76 -3.28 1.04
CA LEU A 95 -3.32 -2.15 0.31
C LEU A 95 -3.60 -2.52 -1.16
N ARG A 96 -2.81 -3.42 -1.74
CA ARG A 96 -3.05 -4.00 -3.07
C ARG A 96 -4.04 -5.16 -3.08
N GLY A 97 -4.72 -5.45 -1.96
CA GLY A 97 -5.71 -6.52 -1.85
C GLY A 97 -5.14 -7.94 -2.01
N ARG A 98 -3.83 -8.13 -1.84
CA ARG A 98 -3.16 -9.44 -1.92
C ARG A 98 -3.24 -10.20 -0.61
N LEU A 99 -3.08 -9.50 0.51
CA LEU A 99 -3.12 -10.06 1.85
C LEU A 99 -4.29 -9.52 2.66
N GLN A 100 -4.79 -10.33 3.58
CA GLN A 100 -5.78 -9.93 4.58
C GLN A 100 -5.48 -10.64 5.90
N LEU A 101 -6.02 -10.13 7.00
CA LEU A 101 -5.92 -10.78 8.29
C LEU A 101 -7.08 -11.78 8.44
N GLU A 102 -6.82 -12.97 9.01
CA GLU A 102 -7.83 -13.99 9.36
C GLU A 102 -8.95 -13.31 10.13
N ALA A 103 -10.23 -13.53 9.81
CA ALA A 103 -11.34 -12.92 10.55
C ALA A 103 -11.25 -13.19 12.07
N SER A 104 -11.59 -12.20 12.90
CA SER A 104 -11.48 -12.29 14.37
C SER A 104 -12.25 -13.49 14.97
N GLY A 105 -13.30 -13.94 14.29
CA GLY A 105 -14.11 -15.10 14.66
C GLY A 105 -14.91 -14.90 15.96
N MET A 106 -15.64 -15.93 16.39
CA MET A 106 -16.50 -15.85 17.59
C MET A 106 -15.73 -15.61 18.89
N ARG A 107 -14.44 -15.97 18.94
CA ARG A 107 -13.58 -15.81 20.13
C ARG A 107 -12.88 -14.45 20.22
N ARG A 108 -13.12 -13.53 19.28
CA ARG A 108 -12.50 -12.20 19.24
C ARG A 108 -10.98 -12.24 19.41
N LYS A 109 -10.30 -12.99 18.53
CA LYS A 109 -8.83 -13.05 18.56
C LYS A 109 -8.25 -11.64 18.40
N SER A 110 -7.21 -11.33 19.18
CA SER A 110 -6.41 -10.10 19.04
C SER A 110 -5.68 -10.06 17.71
N LEU A 111 -5.35 -8.87 17.22
CA LEU A 111 -4.66 -8.64 15.96
C LEU A 111 -3.39 -9.49 15.82
N LEU A 112 -2.57 -9.55 16.87
CA LEU A 112 -1.30 -10.28 16.86
C LEU A 112 -1.45 -11.81 16.83
N ASN A 113 -2.60 -12.32 17.27
CA ASN A 113 -2.88 -13.76 17.30
C ASN A 113 -3.61 -14.24 16.03
N ARG A 114 -4.07 -13.31 15.19
CA ARG A 114 -4.71 -13.62 13.91
C ARG A 114 -3.64 -13.90 12.85
N LYS A 115 -3.97 -14.80 11.93
CA LYS A 115 -3.04 -15.23 10.88
C LYS A 115 -3.15 -14.36 9.63
N VAL A 116 -2.06 -14.20 8.90
CA VAL A 116 -2.05 -13.52 7.59
C VAL A 116 -2.49 -14.51 6.53
N ILE A 117 -3.48 -14.12 5.72
CA ILE A 117 -4.11 -14.96 4.70
C ILE A 117 -3.86 -14.34 3.32
N CYS A 118 -3.42 -15.14 2.37
CA CYS A 118 -3.35 -14.76 0.97
C CYS A 118 -4.77 -14.70 0.37
N LYS A 119 -5.20 -13.51 -0.04
CA LYS A 119 -6.49 -13.25 -0.71
C LYS A 119 -6.37 -13.38 -2.23
N SER A 120 -5.26 -12.92 -2.79
CA SER A 120 -4.99 -12.98 -4.23
C SER A 120 -3.49 -13.15 -4.46
N ASP A 121 -3.13 -14.05 -5.38
CA ASP A 121 -1.76 -14.35 -5.77
C ASP A 121 -1.34 -13.67 -7.08
N ALA A 122 -2.14 -12.70 -7.57
CA ALA A 122 -1.80 -11.96 -8.77
C ALA A 122 -0.47 -11.20 -8.57
N PRO A 123 0.46 -11.23 -9.54
CA PRO A 123 1.73 -10.52 -9.42
C PRO A 123 1.48 -9.02 -9.24
N THR A 124 2.40 -8.39 -8.50
CA THR A 124 2.36 -6.96 -8.17
C THR A 124 3.28 -6.14 -9.08
N GLY A 125 4.22 -6.80 -9.78
CA GLY A 125 5.23 -6.16 -10.60
C GLY A 125 6.45 -5.68 -9.81
N ASP A 126 6.48 -5.89 -8.49
CA ASP A 126 7.64 -5.65 -7.64
C ASP A 126 8.22 -6.99 -7.17
N MET A 127 9.51 -7.23 -7.49
CA MET A 127 10.17 -8.51 -7.20
C MET A 127 10.16 -8.89 -5.72
N LEU A 128 10.27 -7.93 -4.79
CA LEU A 128 10.29 -8.21 -3.35
C LEU A 128 8.90 -8.54 -2.83
N LEU A 129 7.89 -7.80 -3.29
CA LEU A 129 6.49 -8.07 -2.94
C LEU A 129 6.04 -9.43 -3.49
N ASP A 130 6.42 -9.77 -4.72
CA ASP A 130 6.04 -11.03 -5.36
C ASP A 130 6.71 -12.25 -4.69
N GLU A 131 7.96 -12.11 -4.23
CA GLU A 131 8.65 -13.15 -3.46
C GLU A 131 8.03 -13.33 -2.07
N ALA A 132 7.74 -12.24 -1.35
CA ALA A 132 7.03 -12.29 -0.07
C ALA A 132 5.62 -12.91 -0.23
N LEU A 133 4.87 -12.53 -1.27
CA LEU A 133 3.55 -13.06 -1.55
C LEU A 133 3.60 -14.56 -1.86
N LYS A 134 4.61 -15.01 -2.62
CA LYS A 134 4.84 -16.43 -2.90
C LYS A 134 5.05 -17.21 -1.61
N HIS A 135 5.90 -16.73 -0.71
CA HIS A 135 6.11 -17.34 0.59
C HIS A 135 4.81 -17.42 1.39
N VAL A 136 4.03 -16.34 1.48
CA VAL A 136 2.76 -16.33 2.21
C VAL A 136 1.75 -17.32 1.63
N LYS A 137 1.73 -17.48 0.31
CA LYS A 137 0.86 -18.45 -0.37
C LYS A 137 1.25 -19.91 -0.08
N GLU A 138 2.54 -20.22 -0.07
CA GLU A 138 3.04 -21.60 0.05
C GLU A 138 3.06 -22.10 1.50
N THR A 139 3.08 -21.20 2.49
CA THR A 139 3.13 -21.55 3.90
C THR A 139 1.78 -22.05 4.44
N GLN A 140 1.76 -23.31 4.88
CA GLN A 140 0.64 -23.90 5.62
C GLN A 140 1.18 -24.64 6.87
N PRO A 141 0.61 -24.42 8.07
CA PRO A 141 -0.48 -23.50 8.40
C PRO A 141 -0.08 -22.01 8.31
N PRO A 142 -1.05 -21.08 8.14
CA PRO A 142 -0.77 -19.65 8.08
C PRO A 142 -0.12 -19.11 9.35
N GLU A 143 0.74 -18.09 9.19
CA GLU A 143 1.51 -17.48 10.27
C GLU A 143 1.00 -16.09 10.66
N THR A 144 1.36 -15.62 11.87
CA THR A 144 1.00 -14.28 12.36
C THR A 144 1.84 -13.19 11.70
N VAL A 145 1.43 -11.92 11.83
CA VAL A 145 2.18 -10.78 11.31
C VAL A 145 3.61 -10.74 11.87
N GLN A 146 3.77 -10.90 13.19
CA GLN A 146 5.09 -10.92 13.83
C GLN A 146 5.98 -12.04 13.26
N SER A 147 5.43 -13.25 13.12
CA SER A 147 6.19 -14.36 12.55
C SER A 147 6.60 -14.07 11.10
N TRP A 148 5.74 -13.44 10.29
CA TRP A 148 6.12 -13.06 8.93
C TRP A 148 7.25 -12.03 8.89
N VAL A 149 7.24 -11.03 9.78
CA VAL A 149 8.35 -10.07 9.88
C VAL A 149 9.66 -10.79 10.23
N GLU A 150 9.66 -11.64 11.25
CA GLU A 150 10.83 -12.43 11.66
C GLU A 150 11.34 -13.35 10.55
N LEU A 151 10.44 -14.05 9.86
CA LEU A 151 10.78 -14.97 8.77
C LEU A 151 11.40 -14.26 7.57
N LEU A 152 10.79 -13.16 7.12
CA LEU A 152 11.27 -12.40 5.97
C LEU A 152 12.56 -11.61 6.27
N SER A 153 12.81 -11.30 7.55
CA SER A 153 14.08 -10.71 8.02
C SER A 153 15.17 -11.76 8.23
N GLY A 154 14.81 -13.03 8.46
CA GLY A 154 15.74 -14.12 8.77
C GLY A 154 16.11 -14.21 10.24
N GLU A 155 15.24 -13.75 11.14
CA GLU A 155 15.42 -13.78 12.60
C GLU A 155 14.97 -15.12 13.22
N THR A 156 14.62 -16.10 12.39
CA THR A 156 14.24 -17.45 12.83
C THR A 156 15.45 -18.37 12.97
N TRP A 157 15.45 -19.18 14.02
CA TRP A 157 16.44 -20.24 14.24
C TRP A 157 16.01 -21.61 13.68
N ASN A 158 14.81 -21.72 13.10
CA ASN A 158 14.33 -22.98 12.54
C ASN A 158 14.95 -23.24 11.15
N PRO A 159 15.77 -24.30 10.97
CA PRO A 159 16.43 -24.58 9.69
C PRO A 159 15.46 -24.75 8.51
N LEU A 160 14.27 -25.31 8.78
CA LEU A 160 13.24 -25.51 7.76
C LEU A 160 12.64 -24.20 7.27
N LYS A 161 12.79 -23.11 8.03
CA LYS A 161 12.23 -21.79 7.74
C LYS A 161 13.28 -20.76 7.31
N LEU A 162 14.56 -21.12 7.22
CA LEU A 162 15.62 -20.20 6.78
C LEU A 162 15.46 -19.73 5.33
N HIS A 163 14.75 -20.50 4.50
CA HIS A 163 14.53 -20.16 3.10
C HIS A 163 13.51 -19.01 2.88
N TYR A 164 12.80 -18.57 3.93
CA TYR A 164 11.87 -17.44 3.86
C TYR A 164 12.56 -16.07 3.87
N GLN A 165 13.84 -16.03 4.27
CA GLN A 165 14.57 -14.77 4.39
C GLN A 165 14.72 -14.11 3.02
N LEU A 166 14.22 -12.87 2.89
CA LEU A 166 14.48 -12.04 1.73
C LEU A 166 15.91 -11.52 1.78
N ARG A 167 16.71 -11.89 0.77
CA ARG A 167 18.12 -11.50 0.67
C ARG A 167 18.32 -10.30 -0.22
N ASN A 168 19.40 -9.57 0.04
CA ASN A 168 19.86 -8.42 -0.75
C ASN A 168 18.77 -7.35 -0.95
N VAL A 169 17.95 -7.12 0.10
CA VAL A 169 16.80 -6.21 0.03
C VAL A 169 17.25 -4.79 -0.30
N ARG A 170 18.35 -4.34 0.30
CA ARG A 170 18.90 -2.99 0.06
C ARG A 170 19.29 -2.81 -1.41
N GLU A 171 20.03 -3.75 -1.98
CA GLU A 171 20.49 -3.72 -3.36
C GLU A 171 19.31 -3.78 -4.34
N ARG A 172 18.31 -4.61 -4.03
CA ARG A 172 17.10 -4.75 -4.86
C ARG A 172 16.24 -3.48 -4.84
N LEU A 173 16.07 -2.85 -3.67
CA LEU A 173 15.36 -1.57 -3.56
C LEU A 173 16.13 -0.45 -4.27
N ALA A 174 17.45 -0.39 -4.13
CA ALA A 174 18.28 0.58 -4.86
C ALA A 174 18.13 0.39 -6.37
N LYS A 175 18.15 -0.85 -6.86
CA LYS A 175 17.90 -1.18 -8.26
C LYS A 175 16.53 -0.70 -8.74
N ASN A 176 15.46 -0.96 -7.98
CA ASN A 176 14.11 -0.46 -8.32
C ASN A 176 14.08 1.07 -8.40
N LEU A 177 14.72 1.76 -7.46
CA LEU A 177 14.80 3.23 -7.46
C LEU A 177 15.64 3.78 -8.62
N VAL A 178 16.66 3.06 -9.08
CA VAL A 178 17.42 3.38 -10.30
C VAL A 178 16.54 3.20 -11.55
N GLU A 179 15.82 2.08 -11.66
CA GLU A 179 14.89 1.83 -12.77
C GLU A 179 13.77 2.88 -12.85
N LYS A 180 13.35 3.42 -11.69
CA LYS A 180 12.39 4.51 -11.57
C LYS A 180 12.98 5.91 -11.78
N GLY A 181 14.29 6.02 -12.03
CA GLY A 181 14.98 7.28 -12.27
C GLY A 181 15.09 8.19 -11.04
N VAL A 182 15.00 7.62 -9.83
CA VAL A 182 15.16 8.35 -8.56
C VAL A 182 16.63 8.41 -8.15
N LEU A 183 17.33 7.27 -8.29
CA LEU A 183 18.76 7.13 -8.04
C LEU A 183 19.51 6.92 -9.35
N THR A 184 20.83 7.12 -9.34
CA THR A 184 21.72 6.65 -10.41
C THR A 184 22.64 5.55 -9.90
N THR A 185 23.48 5.01 -10.77
CA THR A 185 24.56 4.10 -10.39
C THR A 185 25.89 4.76 -10.73
N GLU A 186 26.69 5.00 -9.71
CA GLU A 186 28.02 5.60 -9.84
C GLU A 186 29.07 4.68 -9.25
N LYS A 187 30.10 4.36 -10.04
CA LYS A 187 31.28 3.65 -9.55
C LYS A 187 32.23 4.68 -8.93
N GLN A 188 32.32 4.69 -7.60
CA GLN A 188 33.28 5.52 -6.87
C GLN A 188 34.57 4.72 -6.65
N ASN A 189 35.69 5.31 -7.08
CA ASN A 189 37.00 4.70 -6.89
C ASN A 189 37.63 5.30 -5.61
N PHE A 190 37.74 4.48 -4.56
CA PHE A 190 38.48 4.83 -3.36
C PHE A 190 39.94 4.40 -3.53
N LEU A 191 40.84 4.97 -2.73
CA LEU A 191 42.28 4.68 -2.80
C LEU A 191 42.63 3.18 -2.76
N LEU A 192 41.81 2.37 -2.07
CA LEU A 192 42.07 0.94 -1.82
C LEU A 192 41.03 0.00 -2.46
N PHE A 193 39.91 0.51 -2.98
CA PHE A 193 38.84 -0.31 -3.55
C PHE A 193 37.89 0.53 -4.39
N ASP A 194 37.18 -0.12 -5.30
CA ASP A 194 36.07 0.51 -6.01
C ASP A 194 34.75 0.10 -5.35
N MET A 195 33.81 1.03 -5.24
CA MET A 195 32.49 0.78 -4.67
C MET A 195 31.40 1.36 -5.56
N THR A 196 30.36 0.57 -5.80
CA THR A 196 29.18 1.04 -6.55
C THR A 196 28.22 1.71 -5.60
N THR A 197 27.95 2.99 -5.83
CA THR A 197 27.07 3.87 -5.05
C THR A 197 25.81 4.21 -5.83
N HIS A 198 24.75 4.58 -5.10
CA HIS A 198 23.47 4.94 -5.69
C HIS A 198 23.01 6.34 -5.26
N PRO A 199 23.69 7.42 -5.69
CA PRO A 199 23.36 8.77 -5.28
C PRO A 199 22.00 9.22 -5.83
N LEU A 200 21.38 10.16 -5.11
CA LEU A 200 20.08 10.71 -5.47
C LEU A 200 20.22 11.67 -6.66
N THR A 201 19.50 11.39 -7.75
CA THR A 201 19.44 12.28 -8.92
C THR A 201 18.18 13.12 -8.93
N ASN A 202 17.04 12.53 -8.56
CA ASN A 202 15.76 13.22 -8.52
C ASN A 202 15.47 13.80 -7.13
N ASN A 203 16.07 14.96 -6.85
CA ASN A 203 15.83 15.69 -5.59
C ASN A 203 14.37 16.11 -5.42
N THR A 204 13.65 16.35 -6.51
CA THR A 204 12.25 16.79 -6.47
C THR A 204 11.34 15.73 -5.84
N ILE A 205 11.54 14.45 -6.18
CA ILE A 205 10.76 13.34 -5.59
C ILE A 205 11.02 13.25 -4.08
N LYS A 206 12.28 13.30 -3.65
CA LYS A 206 12.60 13.24 -2.22
C LYS A 206 12.05 14.44 -1.45
N GLN A 207 12.21 15.65 -1.98
CA GLN A 207 11.66 16.87 -1.36
C GLN A 207 10.12 16.81 -1.26
N ARG A 208 9.44 16.27 -2.27
CA ARG A 208 7.99 16.07 -2.24
C ARG A 208 7.58 15.04 -1.19
N LEU A 209 8.31 13.93 -1.07
CA LEU A 209 8.09 12.92 -0.04
C LEU A 209 8.23 13.53 1.36
N VAL A 210 9.32 14.25 1.63
CA VAL A 210 9.55 14.94 2.91
C VAL A 210 8.42 15.94 3.19
N ARG A 211 8.05 16.77 2.21
CA ARG A 211 6.95 17.73 2.36
C ARG A 211 5.63 17.04 2.64
N LYS A 212 5.31 15.95 1.94
CA LYS A 212 4.08 15.16 2.15
C LYS A 212 3.99 14.65 3.59
N VAL A 213 5.10 14.13 4.13
CA VAL A 213 5.19 13.68 5.52
C VAL A 213 5.01 14.85 6.49
N GLN A 214 5.72 15.96 6.29
CA GLN A 214 5.61 17.16 7.13
C GLN A 214 4.19 17.73 7.13
N GLU A 215 3.59 17.99 5.96
CA GLU A 215 2.25 18.55 5.84
C GLU A 215 1.19 17.68 6.53
N SER A 216 1.34 16.35 6.48
CA SER A 216 0.41 15.40 7.08
C SER A 216 0.29 15.52 8.60
N VAL A 217 1.38 15.92 9.26
CA VAL A 217 1.43 16.15 10.71
C VAL A 217 1.43 17.64 11.08
N LEU A 218 1.29 18.53 10.09
CA LEU A 218 1.25 19.98 10.26
C LEU A 218 -0.06 20.56 9.69
N GLU A 219 -0.01 21.14 8.49
CA GLU A 219 -1.12 21.89 7.90
C GLU A 219 -2.33 21.02 7.55
N LYS A 220 -2.08 19.78 7.13
CA LYS A 220 -3.10 18.80 6.71
C LYS A 220 -3.44 17.80 7.81
N TRP A 221 -3.09 18.09 9.05
CA TRP A 221 -3.37 17.21 10.18
C TRP A 221 -4.87 16.97 10.37
N VAL A 222 -5.24 15.71 10.59
CA VAL A 222 -6.60 15.31 10.91
C VAL A 222 -6.59 14.59 12.27
N ASN A 223 -7.45 15.03 13.19
CA ASN A 223 -7.51 14.45 14.54
C ASN A 223 -8.03 13.01 14.56
N ASP A 224 -8.78 12.59 13.54
CA ASP A 224 -9.23 11.21 13.38
C ASP A 224 -8.32 10.48 12.37
N PRO A 225 -7.47 9.55 12.82
CA PRO A 225 -6.56 8.78 11.96
C PRO A 225 -7.29 8.00 10.86
N GLN A 226 -8.57 7.65 11.06
CA GLN A 226 -9.33 6.89 10.07
C GLN A 226 -9.60 7.70 8.80
N ARG A 227 -9.60 9.03 8.91
CA ARG A 227 -9.80 9.95 7.78
C ARG A 227 -8.49 10.29 7.05
N MET A 228 -7.35 9.87 7.57
CA MET A 228 -6.09 9.98 6.86
C MET A 228 -6.01 8.91 5.76
N ASP A 229 -5.34 9.24 4.67
CA ASP A 229 -4.97 8.25 3.66
C ASP A 229 -4.21 7.08 4.32
N LYS A 230 -4.67 5.84 4.08
CA LYS A 230 -4.13 4.65 4.75
C LYS A 230 -2.67 4.42 4.39
N ARG A 231 -2.26 4.76 3.17
CA ARG A 231 -0.87 4.64 2.72
C ARG A 231 0.02 5.65 3.46
N LEU A 232 -0.42 6.90 3.58
CA LEU A 232 0.28 7.94 4.34
C LEU A 232 0.35 7.62 5.84
N LEU A 233 -0.73 7.12 6.43
CA LEU A 233 -0.76 6.68 7.84
C LEU A 233 0.26 5.54 8.07
N ALA A 234 0.28 4.55 7.18
CA ALA A 234 1.26 3.47 7.23
C ALA A 234 2.70 3.98 7.10
N LEU A 235 2.95 4.92 6.18
CA LEU A 235 4.26 5.54 6.01
C LEU A 235 4.74 6.22 7.29
N LEU A 236 3.88 6.95 8.01
CA LEU A 236 4.23 7.59 9.28
C LEU A 236 4.65 6.56 10.35
N PHE A 237 3.85 5.52 10.56
CA PHE A 237 4.16 4.47 11.52
C PHE A 237 5.45 3.73 11.16
N LEU A 238 5.58 3.29 9.91
CA LEU A 238 6.73 2.50 9.46
C LEU A 238 8.02 3.32 9.40
N ALA A 239 7.95 4.59 9.00
CA ALA A 239 9.11 5.49 9.06
C ALA A 239 9.56 5.75 10.50
N HIS A 240 8.63 5.84 11.45
CA HIS A 240 8.94 5.93 12.87
C HIS A 240 9.60 4.64 13.38
N SER A 241 8.98 3.47 13.14
CA SER A 241 9.52 2.17 13.56
C SER A 241 10.86 1.83 12.89
N SER A 242 11.15 2.43 11.73
CA SER A 242 12.42 2.28 11.02
C SER A 242 13.49 3.30 11.44
N ASP A 243 13.19 4.20 12.38
CA ASP A 243 14.10 5.27 12.84
C ASP A 243 14.57 6.22 11.72
N VAL A 244 13.68 6.53 10.78
CA VAL A 244 13.98 7.45 9.65
C VAL A 244 13.00 8.61 9.53
N LEU A 245 11.94 8.63 10.33
CA LEU A 245 10.92 9.69 10.29
C LEU A 245 11.52 11.05 10.69
N GLU A 246 12.39 11.09 11.69
CA GLU A 246 12.96 12.34 12.21
C GLU A 246 13.79 13.09 11.16
N ASN A 247 14.39 12.38 10.19
CA ASN A 247 15.09 12.98 9.05
C ASN A 247 14.17 13.90 8.23
N ALA A 248 12.87 13.60 8.18
CA ALA A 248 11.88 14.46 7.52
C ALA A 248 11.58 15.72 8.34
N PHE A 249 11.82 15.72 9.65
CA PHE A 249 11.52 16.83 10.54
C PHE A 249 12.73 17.72 10.84
N CYS A 250 13.97 17.23 10.65
CA CYS A 250 15.18 18.03 10.84
C CYS A 250 15.17 19.41 10.16
N PRO A 251 14.57 19.61 8.96
CA PRO A 251 14.53 20.93 8.31
C PRO A 251 13.44 21.88 8.84
N LEU A 252 12.57 21.43 9.76
CA LEU A 252 11.49 22.25 10.32
C LEU A 252 12.02 23.29 11.32
N LEU A 253 11.22 24.33 11.55
CA LEU A 253 11.43 25.27 12.67
C LEU A 253 11.11 24.58 14.00
N ASP A 254 11.74 24.99 15.10
CA ASP A 254 11.58 24.39 16.43
C ASP A 254 10.11 24.18 16.83
N ASP A 255 9.26 25.22 16.71
CA ASP A 255 7.83 25.14 17.03
C ASP A 255 7.08 24.11 16.16
N GLN A 256 7.46 23.99 14.89
CA GLN A 256 6.86 23.03 13.96
C GLN A 256 7.35 21.61 14.24
N TYR A 257 8.63 21.46 14.57
CA TYR A 257 9.22 20.18 14.96
C TYR A 257 8.52 19.65 16.23
N ASP A 258 8.36 20.49 17.26
CA ASP A 258 7.69 20.11 18.51
C ASP A 258 6.23 19.72 18.27
N LEU A 259 5.51 20.47 17.44
CA LEU A 259 4.13 20.16 17.07
C LEU A 259 4.02 18.85 16.26
N ALA A 260 4.92 18.63 15.29
CA ALA A 260 4.97 17.41 14.49
C ALA A 260 5.23 16.20 15.39
N MET A 261 6.25 16.27 16.25
CA MET A 261 6.58 15.19 17.19
C MET A 261 5.46 14.94 18.20
N LYS A 262 4.77 15.97 18.68
CA LYS A 262 3.58 15.80 19.53
C LYS A 262 2.48 15.02 18.80
N ARG A 263 2.20 15.33 17.54
CA ARG A 263 1.17 14.64 16.74
C ARG A 263 1.55 13.21 16.37
N VAL A 264 2.83 12.96 16.08
CA VAL A 264 3.35 11.59 15.90
C VAL A 264 3.16 10.79 17.19
N ARG A 265 3.49 11.34 18.36
CA ARG A 265 3.21 10.67 19.65
C ARG A 265 1.72 10.38 19.83
N MET A 266 0.84 11.31 19.49
CA MET A 266 -0.61 11.07 19.53
C MET A 266 -1.05 9.89 18.64
N LEU A 267 -0.39 9.67 17.49
CA LEU A 267 -0.65 8.49 16.65
C LEU A 267 -0.11 7.20 17.28
N LEU A 268 1.06 7.27 17.91
CA LEU A 268 1.69 6.11 18.57
C LEU A 268 0.96 5.68 19.85
N ASP A 269 0.30 6.61 20.52
CA ASP A 269 -0.51 6.36 21.72
C ASP A 269 -1.89 5.73 21.39
N LEU A 270 -2.23 5.58 20.11
CA LEU A 270 -3.46 4.92 19.69
C LEU A 270 -3.44 3.43 20.04
N GLU A 271 -4.59 2.88 20.40
CA GLU A 271 -4.75 1.45 20.65
C GLU A 271 -5.07 0.71 19.34
N PRO A 272 -4.16 -0.13 18.79
CA PRO A 272 -4.37 -0.72 17.46
C PRO A 272 -5.61 -1.62 17.38
N GLU A 273 -5.95 -2.32 18.46
CA GLU A 273 -7.16 -3.16 18.53
C GLU A 273 -8.44 -2.33 18.38
N ALA A 274 -8.50 -1.17 19.03
CA ALA A 274 -9.64 -0.27 18.96
C ALA A 274 -9.74 0.39 17.58
N GLU A 275 -8.61 0.81 17.00
CA GLU A 275 -8.57 1.42 15.67
C GLU A 275 -8.89 0.44 14.54
N ALA A 276 -8.49 -0.83 14.67
CA ALA A 276 -8.82 -1.87 13.70
C ALA A 276 -10.30 -2.26 13.72
N ALA A 277 -11.00 -2.08 14.85
CA ALA A 277 -12.42 -2.38 14.97
C ALA A 277 -13.33 -1.32 14.31
N LYS A 278 -12.78 -0.16 13.91
CA LYS A 278 -13.54 0.91 13.25
C LYS A 278 -13.88 0.52 11.80
N SER A 279 -15.01 1.04 11.31
CA SER A 279 -15.44 0.80 9.93
C SER A 279 -14.43 1.39 8.93
N GLY A 280 -14.10 0.64 7.88
CA GLY A 280 -13.13 1.06 6.85
C GLY A 280 -11.66 1.00 7.28
N ALA A 281 -11.36 0.42 8.46
CA ALA A 281 -9.99 0.20 8.88
C ALA A 281 -9.35 -0.98 8.12
N ASN A 282 -8.06 -0.86 7.79
CA ASN A 282 -7.28 -1.98 7.29
C ASN A 282 -6.70 -2.75 8.49
N GLU A 283 -7.28 -3.90 8.82
CA GLU A 283 -6.88 -4.68 9.99
C GLU A 283 -5.43 -5.18 9.91
N LEU A 284 -4.91 -5.47 8.70
CA LEU A 284 -3.52 -5.90 8.54
C LEU A 284 -2.55 -4.75 8.83
N LEU A 285 -2.88 -3.52 8.39
CA LEU A 285 -2.11 -2.32 8.74
C LEU A 285 -2.00 -2.18 10.26
N TRP A 286 -3.12 -2.23 10.98
CA TRP A 286 -3.12 -2.11 12.43
C TRP A 286 -2.45 -3.29 13.14
N ALA A 287 -2.51 -4.50 12.58
CA ALA A 287 -1.77 -5.64 13.10
C ALA A 287 -0.26 -5.49 12.93
N VAL A 288 0.20 -4.88 11.83
CA VAL A 288 1.61 -4.51 11.64
C VAL A 288 2.00 -3.43 12.63
N VAL A 289 1.21 -2.36 12.78
CA VAL A 289 1.47 -1.32 13.80
C VAL A 289 1.57 -1.95 15.19
N ALA A 290 0.63 -2.81 15.57
CA ALA A 290 0.64 -3.52 16.84
C ALA A 290 1.91 -4.34 17.08
N ALA A 291 2.51 -4.90 16.02
CA ALA A 291 3.72 -5.71 16.09
C ALA A 291 5.00 -4.87 16.28
N PHE A 292 4.96 -3.57 15.97
CA PHE A 292 6.08 -2.65 16.20
C PHE A 292 5.93 -1.79 17.46
N THR A 293 4.75 -1.78 18.10
CA THR A 293 4.47 -1.01 19.32
C THR A 293 4.57 -1.84 20.62
N LYS A 294 4.57 -3.17 20.53
CA LYS A 294 4.66 -4.08 21.68
C LYS A 294 5.99 -4.79 21.71
#